data_AF-A0A5C2SD30-F1
#
_entry.id   AF-A0A5C2SD30-F1
#
_cell.length_a   1.000
_cell.length_b   1.000
_cell.length_c   1.000
_cell.angle_alpha   90.00
_cell.angle_beta   90.00
_cell.angle_gamma   90.00
#
_symmetry.space_group_name_H-M   'P 1'
#
loop_
_entity.id
_entity.type
_entity.pdbx_description
1 polymer ?
#
loop_
_entity_poly.entity_id
_entity_poly.type
_entity_poly.pdbx_seq_one_letter_code
_entity_poly.pdbx_strand_id
1 'polypeptide(L)'
;MGPFSSQEEFKDYLVERTSSAVAHHLPALRRLAAPVRAKRHRICFIHADLHGANILIKDNRLAAIIDWEHGGWYPEYWEMTMMEHHYMDFPAMQQFWDVVYSDWVEDKLTLECALWKCAGDTILVDHLGDDFSCPRVDERLKQLTARRTAELSRP
;
A
#
# COMPACT_ATOMS: atom_id res chain seq x y z
N MET A 1 13.23 -6.79 0.13
CA MET A 1 13.32 -5.41 0.67
C MET A 1 13.69 -5.48 2.14
N GLY A 2 14.18 -4.40 2.76
CA GLY A 2 14.38 -4.32 4.22
C GLY A 2 15.26 -5.44 4.81
N PRO A 3 15.24 -5.62 6.14
CA PRO A 3 14.56 -4.80 7.16
C PRO A 3 15.23 -3.42 7.36
N PHE A 4 14.53 -2.50 8.03
CA PHE A 4 15.00 -1.14 8.32
C PHE A 4 15.08 -0.90 9.83
N SER A 5 16.15 -0.25 10.26
CA SER A 5 16.41 0.08 11.66
C SER A 5 15.79 1.44 12.07
N SER A 6 15.40 2.25 11.09
CA SER A 6 14.82 3.58 11.33
C SER A 6 13.89 4.03 10.20
N GLN A 7 13.09 5.06 10.46
CA GLN A 7 12.26 5.69 9.44
C GLN A 7 13.12 6.42 8.40
N GLU A 8 14.26 6.98 8.81
CA GLU A 8 15.23 7.63 7.94
C GLU A 8 15.80 6.65 6.90
N GLU A 9 16.20 5.46 7.34
CA GLU A 9 16.70 4.41 6.46
C GLU A 9 15.63 3.96 5.46
N PHE A 10 14.39 3.77 5.92
CA PHE A 10 13.27 3.47 5.03
C PHE A 10 13.04 4.61 4.01
N LYS A 11 13.13 5.87 4.44
CA LYS A 11 12.97 7.05 3.58
C LYS A 11 14.06 7.14 2.51
N ASP A 12 15.28 6.73 2.83
CA ASP A 12 16.39 6.72 1.89
C ASP A 12 16.23 5.56 0.89
N TYR A 13 15.86 4.39 1.39
CA TYR A 13 15.49 3.24 0.57
C TYR A 13 14.41 3.56 -0.47
N LEU A 14 13.36 4.32 -0.10
CA LEU A 14 12.34 4.76 -1.05
C LEU A 14 12.90 5.61 -2.20
N VAL A 15 13.96 6.38 -1.96
CA VAL A 15 14.62 7.18 -3.00
C VAL A 15 15.50 6.29 -3.88
N GLU A 16 16.22 5.35 -3.28
CA GLU A 16 17.13 4.42 -3.98
C GLU A 16 16.40 3.41 -4.88
N ARG A 17 15.19 2.96 -4.51
CA ARG A 17 14.36 2.10 -5.36
C ARG A 17 14.01 2.71 -6.71
N THR A 18 14.13 4.03 -6.84
CA THR A 18 13.86 4.71 -8.10
C THR A 18 15.02 4.48 -9.06
N SER A 19 14.93 3.42 -9.88
CA SER A 19 15.94 3.09 -10.89
C SER A 19 16.25 4.29 -11.79
N SER A 20 17.49 4.39 -12.28
CA SER A 20 17.88 5.43 -13.25
C SER A 20 17.04 5.37 -14.53
N ALA A 21 16.49 4.19 -14.87
CA ALA A 21 15.58 4.01 -16.00
C ALA A 21 14.24 4.77 -15.83
N VAL A 22 13.82 5.01 -14.58
CA VAL A 22 12.60 5.74 -14.21
C VAL A 22 12.92 7.12 -13.59
N ALA A 23 14.12 7.65 -13.81
CA ALA A 23 14.55 8.93 -13.23
C ALA A 23 13.64 10.11 -13.61
N HIS A 24 12.97 10.05 -14.76
CA HIS A 24 12.01 11.07 -15.20
C HIS A 24 10.74 11.12 -14.32
N HIS A 25 10.40 10.02 -13.64
CA HIS A 25 9.27 9.95 -12.69
C HIS A 25 9.63 10.45 -11.28
N LEU A 26 10.91 10.65 -10.98
CA LEU A 26 11.39 11.04 -9.65
C LEU A 26 10.72 12.30 -9.08
N PRO A 27 10.43 13.37 -9.86
CA PRO A 27 9.68 14.52 -9.35
C PRO A 27 8.26 14.15 -8.89
N ALA A 28 7.57 13.25 -9.59
CA ALA A 28 6.23 12.81 -9.22
C ALA A 28 6.25 11.92 -7.97
N LEU A 29 7.16 10.95 -7.92
CA LEU A 29 7.36 10.08 -6.75
C LEU A 29 7.72 10.88 -5.50
N ARG A 30 8.56 11.92 -5.63
CA ARG A 30 8.86 12.84 -4.51
C ARG A 30 7.62 13.58 -4.00
N ARG A 31 6.72 14.00 -4.88
CA ARG A 31 5.45 14.64 -4.49
C ARG A 31 4.53 13.66 -3.75
N LEU A 32 4.39 12.44 -4.25
CA LEU A 32 3.60 11.39 -3.61
C LEU A 32 4.20 10.95 -2.26
N ALA A 33 5.54 10.93 -2.16
CA ALA A 33 6.23 10.58 -0.93
C ALA A 33 6.15 11.67 0.15
N ALA A 34 5.95 12.94 -0.21
CA ALA A 34 5.96 14.07 0.73
C ALA A 34 5.00 13.88 1.94
N PRO A 35 3.70 13.57 1.77
CA PRO A 35 2.79 13.35 2.90
C PRO A 35 3.18 12.14 3.76
N VAL A 36 3.68 11.06 3.13
CA VAL A 36 4.15 9.86 3.84
C VAL A 36 5.41 10.17 4.65
N ARG A 37 6.35 10.94 4.09
CA ARG A 37 7.60 11.36 4.76
C ARG A 37 7.38 12.34 5.91
N ALA A 38 6.36 13.20 5.80
CA ALA A 38 6.02 14.20 6.80
C ALA A 38 5.44 13.60 8.09
N LYS A 39 4.78 12.45 7.99
CA LYS A 39 4.26 11.70 9.15
C LYS A 39 5.37 10.85 9.77
N ARG A 40 5.42 10.77 11.10
CA ARG A 40 6.24 9.77 11.79
C ARG A 40 5.52 8.43 11.73
N HIS A 41 6.24 7.37 11.38
CA HIS A 41 5.72 6.00 11.42
C HIS A 41 6.58 5.20 12.39
N ARG A 42 5.93 4.38 13.23
CA ARG A 42 6.68 3.43 14.05
C ARG A 42 7.31 2.37 13.16
N ILE A 43 8.51 1.93 13.53
CA ILE A 43 9.16 0.76 12.94
C ILE A 43 8.74 -0.46 13.77
N CYS A 44 8.12 -1.43 13.12
CA CYS A 44 7.53 -2.61 13.74
C CYS A 44 8.05 -3.86 13.03
N PHE A 45 8.21 -4.95 13.78
CA PHE A 45 8.42 -6.25 13.18
C PHE A 45 7.09 -6.76 12.60
N ILE A 46 7.04 -6.93 11.29
CA ILE A 46 5.85 -7.33 10.54
C ILE A 46 6.18 -8.48 9.59
N HIS A 47 5.15 -9.08 9.00
CA HIS A 47 5.28 -10.20 8.06
C HIS A 47 5.71 -9.73 6.66
N ALA A 48 5.22 -8.56 6.24
CA ALA A 48 5.45 -7.95 4.92
C ALA A 48 4.96 -8.77 3.72
N ASP A 49 4.18 -9.83 3.97
CA ASP A 49 3.57 -10.70 2.96
C ASP A 49 2.35 -11.45 3.53
N LEU A 50 1.58 -10.80 4.43
CA LEU A 50 0.47 -11.47 5.09
C LEU A 50 -0.75 -11.52 4.17
N HIS A 51 -1.11 -12.72 3.71
CA HIS A 51 -2.37 -12.96 3.01
C HIS A 51 -2.96 -14.32 3.39
N GLY A 52 -4.17 -14.62 2.92
CA GLY A 52 -4.93 -15.80 3.35
C GLY A 52 -4.21 -17.14 3.17
N ALA A 53 -3.27 -17.26 2.22
CA ALA A 53 -2.48 -18.48 2.05
C ALA A 53 -1.42 -18.67 3.15
N ASN A 54 -0.98 -17.57 3.77
CA ASN A 54 0.00 -17.55 4.85
C ASN A 54 -0.66 -17.61 6.25
N ILE A 55 -1.98 -17.76 6.32
CA ILE A 55 -2.75 -17.87 7.56
C ILE A 55 -3.37 -19.27 7.66
N LEU A 56 -2.91 -20.07 8.62
CA LEU A 56 -3.46 -21.40 8.86
C LEU A 56 -4.55 -21.34 9.93
N ILE A 57 -5.73 -21.89 9.59
CA ILE A 57 -6.87 -22.02 10.49
C ILE A 57 -7.11 -23.49 10.82
N LYS A 58 -7.28 -23.82 12.10
CA LYS A 58 -7.65 -25.15 12.59
C LYS A 58 -8.76 -25.02 13.61
N ASP A 59 -9.82 -25.81 13.47
CA ASP A 59 -10.98 -25.80 14.39
C ASP A 59 -11.56 -24.39 14.62
N ASN A 60 -11.71 -23.62 13.52
CA ASN A 60 -12.15 -22.22 13.51
C ASN A 60 -11.30 -21.26 14.36
N ARG A 61 -10.03 -21.60 14.62
CA ARG A 61 -9.07 -20.76 15.34
C ARG A 61 -7.81 -20.56 14.51
N LEU A 62 -7.16 -19.41 14.69
CA LEU A 62 -5.83 -19.17 14.15
C LEU A 62 -4.88 -20.23 14.72
N ALA A 63 -4.30 -21.04 13.84
CA ALA A 63 -3.35 -22.08 14.18
C ALA A 63 -1.91 -21.59 14.04
N ALA A 64 -1.61 -20.90 12.93
CA ALA A 64 -0.28 -20.34 12.66
C ALA A 64 -0.32 -19.23 11.60
N ILE A 65 0.71 -18.40 11.62
CA ILE A 65 1.11 -17.53 10.51
C ILE A 65 2.44 -18.08 10.01
N ILE A 66 2.52 -18.40 8.72
CA ILE A 66 3.66 -19.06 8.08
C ILE A 66 4.28 -18.16 7.00
N ASP A 67 5.45 -18.54 6.50
CA ASP A 67 6.14 -17.87 5.40
C ASP A 67 6.75 -16.48 5.74
N TRP A 68 7.49 -16.45 6.84
CA TRP A 68 8.14 -15.23 7.36
C TRP A 68 9.41 -14.81 6.60
N GLU A 69 9.69 -15.33 5.40
CA GLU A 69 10.95 -15.06 4.69
C GLU A 69 11.10 -13.58 4.29
N HIS A 70 9.98 -12.87 4.12
CA HIS A 70 9.91 -11.43 3.86
C HIS A 70 9.79 -10.60 5.15
N GLY A 71 9.60 -11.27 6.28
CA GLY A 71 9.37 -10.65 7.59
C GLY A 71 10.56 -9.81 8.04
N GLY A 72 10.26 -8.70 8.71
CA GLY A 72 11.30 -7.74 9.06
C GLY A 72 10.77 -6.50 9.75
N TRP A 73 11.67 -5.55 9.99
CA TRP A 73 11.35 -4.26 10.59
C TRP A 73 10.99 -3.26 9.49
N TYR A 74 9.74 -2.82 9.47
CA TYR A 74 9.21 -1.90 8.46
C TYR A 74 8.33 -0.83 9.13
N PRO A 75 8.00 0.27 8.44
CA PRO A 75 6.96 1.18 8.91
C PRO A 75 5.65 0.43 9.20
N GLU A 76 4.97 0.80 10.28
CA GLU A 76 3.74 0.16 10.75
C GLU A 76 2.60 0.06 9.71
N TYR A 77 2.63 0.90 8.68
CA TYR A 77 1.63 0.89 7.61
C TYR A 77 1.91 -0.14 6.52
N TRP A 78 3.13 -0.68 6.48
CA TRP A 78 3.62 -1.47 5.36
C TRP A 78 2.86 -2.79 5.19
N GLU A 79 2.50 -3.45 6.29
CA GLU A 79 1.70 -4.68 6.23
C GLU A 79 0.37 -4.43 5.51
N MET A 80 -0.29 -3.30 5.82
CA MET A 80 -1.57 -2.97 5.20
C MET A 80 -1.44 -2.68 3.70
N THR A 81 -0.35 -2.04 3.26
CA THR A 81 -0.13 -1.81 1.83
C THR A 81 0.13 -3.12 1.08
N MET A 82 0.85 -4.07 1.67
CA MET A 82 1.06 -5.40 1.08
C MET A 82 -0.22 -6.24 1.06
N MET A 83 -1.03 -6.17 2.12
CA MET A 83 -2.36 -6.80 2.13
C MET A 83 -3.27 -6.24 1.03
N GLU A 84 -3.33 -4.91 0.88
CA GLU A 84 -4.11 -4.26 -0.20
C GLU A 84 -3.59 -4.66 -1.59
N HIS A 85 -2.28 -4.85 -1.76
CA HIS A 85 -1.70 -5.37 -2.99
C HIS A 85 -2.23 -6.76 -3.35
N HIS A 86 -2.19 -7.70 -2.40
CA HIS A 86 -2.70 -9.08 -2.58
C HIS A 86 -4.20 -9.15 -2.89
N TYR A 87 -4.97 -8.19 -2.40
CA TYR A 87 -6.43 -8.15 -2.57
C TYR A 87 -6.90 -7.08 -3.58
N MET A 88 -5.99 -6.51 -4.38
CA MET A 88 -6.32 -5.41 -5.31
C MET A 88 -7.37 -5.81 -6.36
N ASP A 89 -7.47 -7.10 -6.68
CA ASP A 89 -8.47 -7.65 -7.61
C ASP A 89 -9.62 -8.39 -6.91
N PHE A 90 -9.81 -8.17 -5.60
CA PHE A 90 -10.82 -8.87 -4.81
C PHE A 90 -11.78 -7.91 -4.09
N PRO A 91 -12.85 -7.43 -4.78
CA PRO A 91 -13.72 -6.35 -4.29
C PRO A 91 -14.35 -6.58 -2.91
N ALA A 92 -14.66 -7.83 -2.55
CA ALA A 92 -15.22 -8.16 -1.24
C ALA A 92 -14.25 -7.83 -0.09
N MET A 93 -12.96 -8.09 -0.26
CA MET A 93 -11.95 -7.74 0.75
C MET A 93 -11.70 -6.24 0.79
N GLN A 94 -11.80 -5.54 -0.35
CA GLN A 94 -11.71 -4.07 -0.36
C GLN A 94 -12.82 -3.43 0.45
N GLN A 95 -14.06 -3.88 0.28
CA GLN A 95 -15.20 -3.42 1.08
C GLN A 95 -15.02 -3.70 2.57
N PHE A 96 -14.46 -4.86 2.92
CA PHE A 96 -14.13 -5.19 4.30
C PHE A 96 -13.10 -4.21 4.87
N TRP A 97 -11.97 -4.01 4.18
CA TRP A 97 -10.91 -3.12 4.66
C TRP A 97 -11.30 -1.65 4.67
N ASP A 98 -12.20 -1.21 3.78
CA ASP A 98 -12.78 0.13 3.80
C ASP A 98 -13.54 0.42 5.10
N VAL A 99 -14.17 -0.59 5.70
CA VAL A 99 -14.85 -0.49 6.99
C VAL A 99 -13.84 -0.50 8.15
N VAL A 100 -12.76 -1.30 8.04
CA VAL A 100 -11.80 -1.48 9.13
C VAL A 100 -10.79 -0.33 9.24
N TYR A 101 -10.32 0.24 8.13
CA TYR A 101 -9.20 1.21 8.13
C TYR A 101 -9.44 2.46 7.29
N SER A 102 -10.54 3.16 7.55
CA SER A 102 -11.08 4.14 6.60
C SER A 102 -10.19 5.37 6.31
N ASP A 103 -9.25 5.75 7.19
CA ASP A 103 -8.59 7.06 7.07
C ASP A 103 -7.06 6.97 6.92
N TRP A 104 -6.49 5.75 6.96
CA TRP A 104 -5.06 5.57 7.28
C TRP A 104 -4.16 5.21 6.10
N VAL A 105 -4.71 4.79 4.96
CA VAL A 105 -3.95 4.05 3.94
C VAL A 105 -3.79 4.82 2.61
N GLU A 106 -4.58 5.85 2.30
CA GLU A 106 -4.63 6.45 0.96
C GLU A 106 -3.30 7.03 0.46
N ASP A 107 -2.65 7.91 1.23
CA ASP A 107 -1.35 8.49 0.84
C ASP A 107 -0.27 7.41 0.67
N LYS A 108 -0.27 6.42 1.57
CA LYS A 108 0.72 5.34 1.61
C LYS A 108 0.53 4.39 0.43
N LEU A 109 -0.71 3.95 0.20
CA LEU A 109 -1.06 3.03 -0.88
C LEU A 109 -0.90 3.70 -2.25
N THR A 110 -1.22 4.99 -2.37
CA THR A 110 -0.91 5.75 -3.60
C THR A 110 0.58 5.75 -3.90
N LEU A 111 1.42 6.02 -2.89
CA LEU A 111 2.88 5.96 -3.04
C LEU A 111 3.35 4.55 -3.42
N GLU A 112 2.91 3.51 -2.72
CA GLU A 112 3.34 2.13 -3.01
C GLU A 112 2.87 1.66 -4.39
N CYS A 113 1.62 1.97 -4.79
CA CYS A 113 1.11 1.73 -6.15
C CYS A 113 2.05 2.36 -7.21
N ALA A 114 2.46 3.61 -7.01
CA ALA A 114 3.39 4.29 -7.90
C ALA A 114 4.78 3.61 -7.92
N LEU A 115 5.28 3.18 -6.77
CA LEU A 115 6.56 2.50 -6.65
C LEU A 115 6.56 1.11 -7.29
N TRP A 116 5.49 0.32 -7.14
CA TRP A 116 5.36 -1.00 -7.78
C TRP A 116 5.36 -0.89 -9.31
N LYS A 117 4.65 0.11 -9.85
CA LYS A 117 4.66 0.42 -11.29
C LYS A 117 6.05 0.83 -11.79
N CYS A 118 6.81 1.60 -11.00
CA CYS A 118 8.15 2.04 -11.39
C CYS A 118 9.26 1.00 -11.18
N ALA A 119 9.11 0.08 -10.21
CA ALA A 119 10.11 -0.92 -9.86
C ALA A 119 10.05 -2.17 -10.75
N GLY A 120 8.98 -2.33 -11.55
CA GLY A 120 8.76 -3.53 -12.38
C GLY A 120 8.35 -4.77 -11.58
N ASP A 121 8.00 -4.61 -10.30
CA ASP A 121 7.76 -5.68 -9.33
C ASP A 121 6.30 -6.16 -9.27
N THR A 122 5.42 -5.77 -10.21
CA THR A 122 4.13 -6.47 -10.36
C THR A 122 3.50 -6.31 -11.74
N ILE A 123 2.82 -7.39 -12.14
CA ILE A 123 1.70 -7.69 -13.07
C ILE A 123 0.86 -6.52 -13.65
N LEU A 124 1.03 -5.27 -13.22
CA LEU A 124 0.44 -4.10 -13.87
C LEU A 124 1.27 -3.73 -15.11
N VAL A 125 0.96 -4.40 -16.22
CA VAL A 125 1.51 -4.06 -17.54
C VAL A 125 0.96 -2.69 -17.95
N ASP A 126 1.68 -1.62 -17.63
CA ASP A 126 1.70 -0.45 -18.51
C ASP A 126 3.16 -0.04 -18.72
N HIS A 127 3.71 -0.53 -19.82
CA HIS A 127 5.00 -0.09 -20.29
C HIS A 127 4.84 1.34 -20.80
N LEU A 128 5.45 2.31 -20.08
CA LEU A 128 5.74 3.70 -20.53
C LEU A 128 4.72 4.80 -20.17
N GLY A 129 3.72 4.55 -19.32
CA GLY A 129 2.76 5.59 -18.90
C GLY A 129 3.21 6.39 -17.66
N ASP A 130 3.01 7.72 -17.66
CA ASP A 130 3.08 8.59 -16.47
C ASP A 130 1.91 8.38 -15.48
N ASP A 131 1.21 7.25 -15.57
CA ASP A 131 0.02 6.96 -14.76
C ASP A 131 0.38 6.36 -13.38
N PHE A 132 0.49 7.24 -12.39
CA PHE A 132 0.68 6.89 -10.98
C PHE A 132 -0.65 6.63 -10.23
N SER A 133 -1.76 6.46 -10.95
CA SER A 133 -3.04 6.11 -10.32
C SER A 133 -2.93 4.82 -9.53
N CYS A 134 -3.69 4.76 -8.44
CA CYS A 134 -3.92 3.54 -7.70
C CYS A 134 -5.41 3.24 -7.84
N PRO A 135 -5.83 2.30 -8.70
CA PRO A 135 -7.24 2.06 -9.02
C PRO A 135 -8.13 1.90 -7.77
N ARG A 136 -7.57 1.28 -6.73
CA ARG A 136 -8.16 1.11 -5.41
C ARG A 136 -8.52 2.44 -4.72
N VAL A 137 -7.62 3.42 -4.75
CA VAL A 137 -7.82 4.75 -4.14
C VAL A 137 -8.81 5.56 -4.97
N ASP A 138 -8.67 5.54 -6.29
CA ASP A 138 -9.56 6.28 -7.19
C ASP A 138 -11.01 5.82 -7.08
N GLU A 139 -11.25 4.51 -7.04
CA GLU A 139 -12.58 3.93 -6.89
C GLU A 139 -13.21 4.32 -5.55
N ARG A 140 -12.41 4.32 -4.48
CA ARG A 140 -12.85 4.72 -3.15
C ARG A 140 -13.25 6.20 -3.09
N LEU A 141 -12.45 7.09 -3.67
CA LEU A 141 -12.76 8.52 -3.75
C LEU A 141 -14.05 8.79 -4.53
N LYS A 142 -14.30 8.04 -5.62
CA LYS A 142 -15.58 8.10 -6.36
C LYS A 142 -16.75 7.71 -5.46
N GLN A 143 -16.63 6.61 -4.71
CA GLN A 143 -17.68 6.14 -3.81
C GLN A 143 -17.96 7.13 -2.67
N LEU A 144 -16.93 7.72 -2.06
CA LEU A 144 -17.08 8.74 -1.02
C LEU A 144 -17.75 10.01 -1.55
N THR A 145 -17.35 10.46 -2.74
CA THR A 145 -17.95 11.63 -3.41
C THR A 145 -19.42 11.40 -3.73
N ALA A 146 -19.77 10.22 -4.24
CA ALA A 146 -21.16 9.83 -4.51
C ALA A 146 -22.01 9.81 -3.23
N ARG A 147 -21.49 9.24 -2.13
CA ARG A 147 -22.18 9.23 -0.82
C ARG A 147 -22.41 10.64 -0.29
N ARG A 148 -21.40 11.51 -0.32
CA ARG A 148 -21.51 12.90 0.14
C ARG A 148 -22.54 13.70 -0.68
N THR A 149 -22.57 13.48 -2.00
CA THR A 149 -23.55 14.12 -2.89
C THR A 149 -24.97 13.65 -2.57
N ALA A 150 -25.16 12.36 -2.30
CA ALA A 150 -26.44 11.78 -1.92
C ALA A 150 -26.95 12.29 -0.55
N GLU A 151 -26.05 12.47 0.43
CA GLU A 151 -26.39 13.04 1.75
C GLU A 151 -26.80 14.52 1.67
N LEU A 152 -26.08 15.32 0.87
CA LEU A 152 -26.42 16.74 0.65
C LEU A 152 -27.73 16.94 -0.14
N SER A 153 -28.20 15.90 -0.83
CA SER A 153 -29.43 15.92 -1.62
C SER A 153 -30.64 15.35 -0.87
N ARG A 154 -30.47 14.93 0.40
CA ARG A 154 -31.59 14.50 1.23
C ARG A 154 -32.35 15.73 1.78
N PRO A 155 -33.69 15.77 1.65
CA PRO A 155 -34.51 16.86 2.18
C PRO A 155 -34.54 16.91 3.71
#